data_AF-A0A1F4CDR4-F1
#
_entry.id   AF-A0A1F4CDR4-F1
#
_cell.length_a   1.000
_cell.length_b   1.000
_cell.length_c   1.000
_cell.angle_alpha   90.00
_cell.angle_beta   90.00
_cell.angle_gamma   90.00
#
_symmetry.space_group_name_H-M   'P 1'
#
loop_
_entity.id
_entity.type
_entity.pdbx_description
1 polymer ?
#
loop_
_entity_poly.entity_id
_entity_poly.type
_entity_poly.pdbx_seq_one_letter_code
_entity_poly.pdbx_strand_id
1 'polypeptide(L)' 'MVLVDSSVWIDLLRDAQTAQTLALRRLLPEGEAALAPVIYQEILQGAASSERFTRLKRYGRGNNNPLTTGPAS' A
#
# COMPACT_ATOMS: atom_id res chain seq x y z
N MET A 1 -13.03 -8.66 -4.20
CA MET A 1 -12.37 -7.55 -3.48
C MET A 1 -11.97 -8.01 -2.10
N VAL A 2 -10.69 -7.85 -1.72
CA VAL A 2 -10.08 -8.33 -0.48
C VAL A 2 -9.63 -7.13 0.36
N LEU A 3 -10.12 -7.00 1.59
CA LEU A 3 -9.61 -5.99 2.52
C LEU A 3 -8.28 -6.46 3.10
N VAL A 4 -7.23 -5.67 2.92
CA VAL A 4 -5.86 -6.05 3.29
C VAL A 4 -5.43 -5.31 4.55
N ASP A 5 -4.99 -6.07 5.56
CA ASP A 5 -4.54 -5.59 6.85
C ASP A 5 -3.32 -4.63 6.76
N SER A 6 -3.21 -3.70 7.71
CA SER A 6 -2.14 -2.69 7.72
C SER A 6 -0.75 -3.28 7.84
N SER A 7 -0.57 -4.40 8.56
CA SER A 7 0.73 -5.08 8.68
C SER A 7 1.27 -5.52 7.32
N VAL A 8 0.41 -6.02 6.44
CA VAL A 8 0.80 -6.47 5.09
C VAL A 8 1.21 -5.29 4.21
N TRP A 9 0.50 -4.16 4.31
CA TRP A 9 0.90 -2.93 3.63
C TRP A 9 2.24 -2.39 4.16
N ILE A 10 2.44 -2.39 5.48
CA ILE A 10 3.67 -1.94 6.12
C ILE A 10 4.85 -2.80 5.67
N ASP A 11 4.68 -4.12 5.63
CA ASP A 11 5.69 -5.06 5.13
C ASP A 11 6.01 -4.82 3.65
N LEU A 12 4.99 -4.62 2.81
CA LEU A 12 5.17 -4.27 1.40
C LEU A 12 5.99 -2.97 1.25
N LEU A 13 5.66 -1.93 2.03
CA LEU A 13 6.34 -0.63 2.02
C LEU A 13 7.77 -0.68 2.55
N ARG A 14 8.10 -1.71 3.34
CA ARG A 14 9.46 -2.02 3.83
C ARG A 14 10.23 -2.96 2.90
N ASP A 15 9.63 -3.33 1.77
CA ASP A 15 10.15 -4.31 0.81
C ASP A 15 10.38 -5.70 1.41
N ALA A 16 9.59 -6.08 2.42
CA ALA A 16 9.62 -7.42 3.00
C ALA A 16 9.00 -8.44 2.02
N GLN A 17 9.68 -9.56 1.85
CA GLN A 17 9.24 -10.66 1.00
C GLN A 17 8.58 -11.74 1.87
N THR A 18 7.25 -11.66 2.00
CA THR A 18 6.43 -12.61 2.75
C THR A 18 5.37 -13.20 1.82
N ALA A 19 4.74 -14.32 2.21
CA ALA A 19 3.64 -14.88 1.43
C ALA A 19 2.48 -13.88 1.24
N GLN A 20 2.24 -13.04 2.26
CA GLN A 20 1.21 -12.02 2.26
C GLN A 20 1.56 -10.85 1.33
N THR A 21 2.82 -10.38 1.33
CA THR A 21 3.22 -9.31 0.40
C THR A 21 3.25 -9.80 -1.05
N LEU A 22 3.59 -11.07 -1.30
CA LEU A 22 3.46 -11.70 -2.61
C LEU A 22 2.01 -11.80 -3.08
N ALA A 23 1.07 -12.16 -2.19
CA ALA A 23 -0.36 -12.19 -2.50
C ALA A 23 -0.89 -10.78 -2.81
N LEU A 24 -0.54 -9.78 -1.99
CA LEU A 24 -0.92 -8.39 -2.21
C LEU A 24 -0.41 -7.86 -3.57
N ARG A 25 0.82 -8.18 -3.96
CA ARG A 25 1.37 -7.80 -5.27
C ARG A 25 0.58 -8.37 -6.46
N ARG A 26 -0.13 -9.49 -6.29
CA ARG A 26 -1.03 -10.05 -7.33
C ARG A 26 -2.38 -9.35 -7.36
N LEU A 27 -2.94 -9.00 -6.19
CA LEU A 27 -4.24 -8.33 -6.08
C LEU A 27 -4.23 -6.87 -6.56
N LEU A 28 -3.08 -6.18 -6.41
CA LEU A 28 -2.91 -4.79 -6.80
C LEU A 28 -3.25 -4.52 -8.29
N PRO A 29 -2.60 -5.16 -9.28
CA PRO A 29 -2.88 -4.91 -10.69
C PRO A 29 -4.31 -5.30 -11.11
N GLU A 30 -4.93 -6.24 -10.40
CA GLU A 30 -6.31 -6.69 -10.63
C GLU A 30 -7.35 -5.72 -10.03
N GLY A 31 -6.93 -4.72 -9.25
CA GLY A 31 -7.85 -3.82 -8.54
C GLY A 31 -8.60 -4.50 -7.40
N GLU A 32 -8.16 -5.68 -6.98
CA GLU A 32 -8.85 -6.53 -6.00
C GLU A 32 -8.42 -6.23 -4.55
N ALA A 33 -7.34 -5.46 -4.35
CA ALA A 33 -6.89 -5.02 -3.02
C ALA A 33 -7.65 -3.76 -2.56
N ALA A 34 -8.44 -3.90 -1.50
CA ALA A 34 -9.12 -2.77 -0.86
C ALA A 34 -8.31 -2.18 0.30
N LEU A 35 -8.40 -0.85 0.43
CA LEU A 35 -7.81 -0.07 1.51
C LEU A 35 -8.93 0.71 2.22
N ALA A 36 -9.19 0.38 3.50
CA ALA A 36 -10.15 1.11 4.32
C ALA A 36 -9.51 2.35 4.97
N PRO A 37 -10.29 3.40 5.31
CA PRO A 37 -9.77 4.61 5.95
C PRO A 37 -8.97 4.34 7.24
N VAL A 38 -9.41 3.41 8.09
CA VAL A 38 -8.71 3.06 9.33
C VAL A 38 -7.34 2.42 9.06
N ILE A 39 -7.27 1.52 8.09
CA ILE A 39 -6.03 0.85 7.67
C ILE A 39 -5.05 1.88 7.09
N TYR A 40 -5.56 2.84 6.31
CA TYR A 40 -4.75 3.94 5.81
C TYR A 40 -4.18 4.81 6.93
N GLN A 41 -4.97 5.11 7.97
CA GLN A 41 -4.49 5.84 9.14
C GLN A 41 -3.36 5.09 9.87
N GLU A 42 -3.49 3.76 10.04
CA GLU A 42 -2.46 2.92 10.65
C GLU A 42 -1.16 2.93 9.83
N ILE A 43 -1.25 2.81 8.49
CA ILE A 43 -0.10 2.91 7.59
C ILE A 43 0.62 4.26 7.75
N LEU A 44 -0.14 5.35 7.84
CA LEU A 44 0.41 6.68 8.05
C LEU A 44 1.10 6.82 9.40
N GLN A 45 0.53 6.26 10.47
CA GLN A 45 1.12 6.27 11.81
C GLN A 45 2.42 5.43 11.88
N GLY A 46 2.53 4.37 11.08
CA GLY A 46 3.73 3.53 10.97
C GLY A 46 4.93 4.20 10.27
N ALA A 47 4.80 5.44 9.78
CA ALA A 47 5.87 6.14 9.09
C ALA A 47 6.97 6.60 10.06
N ALA A 48 8.15 5.98 9.97
CA ALA A 48 9.31 6.29 10.82
C ALA A 48 9.97 7.67 10.56
N SER A 49 9.47 8.46 9.58
CA SER A 49 9.97 9.81 9.31
C SER A 49 8.90 10.68 8.64
N SER A 50 9.02 12.00 8.80
CA SER A 50 8.15 12.99 8.15
C SER A 50 8.19 12.90 6.61
N GLU A 51 9.34 12.50 6.05
CA GLU A 51 9.49 12.26 4.60
C GLU A 51 8.67 11.05 4.14
N ARG A 52 8.78 9.92 4.85
CA ARG A 52 7.99 8.71 4.57
C ARG A 52 6.50 8.98 4.73
N PHE A 53 6.10 9.71 5.77
CA PHE A 53 4.72 10.13 5.98
C PHE A 53 4.19 10.96 4.80
N THR A 54 4.97 11.96 4.36
CA THR A 54 4.59 12.84 3.24
C THR A 54 4.47 12.06 1.92
N ARG A 55 5.33 11.06 1.70
CA ARG A 55 5.24 10.17 0.55
C ARG A 55 3.98 9.30 0.60
N LEU A 56 3.70 8.68 1.74
CA LEU A 56 2.49 7.86 1.95
C LEU A 56 1.20 8.67 1.80
N LYS A 57 1.19 9.91 2.30
CA LYS A 57 0.06 10.84 2.19
C LYS A 57 -0.28 11.21 0.74
N ARG A 58 0.72 11.19 -0.16
CA ARG A 58 0.50 11.43 -1.60
C ARG A 58 -0.22 10.25 -2.26
N TYR A 59 0.07 9.01 -1.86
CA TYR A 59 -0.58 7.83 -2.43
C TYR A 59 -2.07 7.74 -2.09
N GLY A 60 -2.47 8.06 -0.86
CA GLY A 60 -3.89 8.02 -0.46
C GLY A 60 -4.72 9.24 -0.87
N ARG A 61 -4.11 10.24 -1.53
CA ARG A 61 -4.80 11.46 -2.00
C ARG A 61 -5.14 11.46 -3.49
N GLY A 62 -4.64 10.47 -4.25
CA GLY A 62 -4.92 10.36 -5.69
C GLY A 62 -5.89 9.21 -5.98
N ASN A 63 -6.91 9.48 -6.80
CA ASN A 63 -7.63 8.45 -7.57
C ASN A 63 -6.74 7.70 -8.59
N ASN A 64 -5.41 7.83 -8.49
CA ASN A 64 -4.42 7.17 -9.33
C ASN A 64 -3.46 6.44 -8.39
N ASN A 65 -3.64 5.12 -8.25
CA ASN A 65 -2.79 4.25 -7.45
C ASN A 65 -1.55 3.85 -8.28
N PRO A 66 -0.34 4.38 -8.04
CA PRO A 66 0.85 3.96 -8.78
C PRO A 66 1.34 2.56 -8.37
N LEU A 67 0.73 1.91 -7.35
CA LEU A 67 0.98 0.51 -7.03
C LEU A 67 0.30 -0.45 -8.02
N THR A 68 -0.52 0.06 -8.96
CA THR A 68 -1.15 -0.71 -10.05
C THR A 68 -0.62 -0.35 -11.42
N THR A 69 0.18 0.70 -11.56
CA THR A 69 0.82 1.05 -12.83
C THR A 69 2.26 0.53 -12.82
N GLY A 70 2.49 -0.58 -13.53
CA GLY A 70 3.84 -1.01 -13.93
C GLY A 70 4.58 0.10 -14.68
N PRO A 71 5.90 -0.05 -14.91
CA PRO A 71 6.70 0.99 -15.54
C PRO A 71 6.11 1.33 -16.91
N ALA A 72 5.72 2.59 -17.09
CA ALA A 72 5.31 3.11 -18.38
C ALA A 72 6.49 2.98 -19.36
N SER A 73 6.22 2.32 -20.49
CA SER A 73 7.13 2.26 -21.64
C SER A 73 7.40 3.65 -22.21
#